data_AF-A0A369XVF7-F1
#
_entry.id   AF-A0A369XVF7-F1
#
_cell.length_a   1.000
_cell.length_b   1.000
_cell.length_c   1.000
_cell.angle_alpha   90.00
_cell.angle_beta   90.00
_cell.angle_gamma   90.00
#
_symmetry.space_group_name_H-M   'P 1'
#
loop_
_entity.id
_entity.type
_entity.pdbx_description
1 polymer ?
#
loop_
_entity_poly.entity_id
_entity_poly.type
_entity_poly.pdbx_seq_one_letter_code
_entity_poly.pdbx_strand_id
1 'polypeptide(L)' 'MKIGKSTNQEQLHYKNGVYYEINKETPYTGKVIGYYENGQIRAKSNWKDGKRNGEGIYYYENGQIKDIKKF' A
#
# COMPACT_ATOMS: atom_id res chain seq x y z
N MET A 1 -20.39 3.99 4.03
CA MET A 1 -19.13 3.55 3.41
C MET A 1 -18.09 3.32 4.50
N LYS A 2 -17.59 2.09 4.71
CA LYS A 2 -16.45 1.89 5.62
C LYS A 2 -15.23 2.51 4.95
N ILE A 3 -14.85 3.72 5.36
CA ILE A 3 -13.61 4.36 4.90
C ILE A 3 -12.47 3.55 5.53
N GLY A 4 -12.09 2.45 4.89
CA GLY A 4 -10.95 1.66 5.31
C GLY A 4 -9.73 2.57 5.31
N LYS A 5 -9.04 2.65 6.44
CA LYS A 5 -7.84 3.48 6.63
C LYS A 5 -6.89 3.30 5.43
N SER A 6 -6.60 4.37 4.72
CA SER A 6 -5.69 4.41 3.57
C SER A 6 -4.49 5.29 3.88
N THR A 7 -3.29 4.85 3.53
CA THR A 7 -2.05 5.63 3.68
C THR A 7 -1.21 5.55 2.41
N ASN A 8 -0.20 6.42 2.33
CA ASN A 8 0.77 6.39 1.24
C ASN A 8 1.93 5.46 1.60
N GLN A 9 2.51 4.79 0.61
CA GLN A 9 3.65 3.89 0.86
C GLN A 9 4.84 4.60 1.54
N GLU A 10 5.03 5.89 1.27
CA GLU A 10 6.08 6.73 1.86
C GLU A 10 5.87 7.01 3.35
N GLN A 11 4.65 6.86 3.85
CA GLN A 11 4.32 7.00 5.28
C GLN A 11 4.51 5.70 6.06
N LEU A 12 5.04 4.66 5.41
CA LEU A 12 5.37 3.39 6.03
C LEU A 12 6.88 3.21 6.14
N HIS A 13 7.32 2.65 7.25
CA HIS A 13 8.70 2.22 7.45
C HIS A 13 8.75 0.72 7.72
N TYR A 14 9.79 0.06 7.22
CA TYR A 14 10.00 -1.36 7.41
C TYR A 14 10.87 -1.60 8.64
N LYS A 15 10.41 -2.45 9.55
CA LYS A 15 11.12 -2.81 10.79
C LYS A 15 10.77 -4.24 11.15
N ASN A 16 11.76 -5.04 11.58
CA ASN A 16 11.53 -6.40 12.09
C ASN A 16 10.66 -7.31 11.18
N GLY A 17 10.80 -7.18 9.85
CA GLY A 17 10.06 -8.04 8.92
C GLY A 17 8.67 -7.56 8.52
N VAL A 18 8.19 -6.45 9.07
CA VAL A 18 6.84 -5.92 8.80
C VAL A 18 6.86 -4.39 8.66
N TYR A 19 5.83 -3.86 8.02
CA TYR A 19 5.68 -2.41 7.81
C TYR A 19 4.83 -1.79 8.90
N TYR A 20 5.24 -0.60 9.33
CA TYR A 20 4.57 0.22 10.33
C TYR A 20 4.31 1.59 9.72
N GLU A 21 3.21 2.22 10.11
CA GLU A 21 3.04 3.66 9.84
C GLU A 21 4.05 4.44 10.69
N ILE A 22 4.62 5.51 10.13
CA ILE A 22 5.54 6.38 10.86
C ILE A 22 4.81 6.89 12.12
N ASN A 23 5.49 6.83 13.27
CA ASN A 23 4.95 7.16 14.60
C ASN A 23 3.90 6.18 15.16
N LYS A 24 3.77 4.98 14.59
CA LYS A 24 2.97 3.89 15.18
C LYS A 24 3.87 2.76 15.64
N GLU A 25 3.51 2.17 16.79
CA GLU A 25 4.21 1.02 17.36
C GLU A 25 3.61 -0.33 16.93
N THR A 26 2.44 -0.32 16.29
CA THR A 26 1.76 -1.52 15.80
C THR A 26 1.91 -1.66 14.28
N PRO A 27 2.07 -2.90 13.76
CA PRO A 27 2.17 -3.13 12.33
C PRO A 27 0.97 -2.57 11.58
N TYR A 28 1.21 -2.01 10.39
CA TYR A 28 0.18 -1.34 9.63
C TYR A 28 -0.87 -2.33 9.11
N THR A 29 -2.15 -1.96 9.26
CA THR A 29 -3.28 -2.67 8.66
C THR A 29 -4.17 -1.64 7.97
N GLY A 30 -4.45 -1.86 6.70
CA GLY A 30 -5.20 -0.91 5.87
C GLY A 30 -4.83 -0.97 4.39
N LYS A 31 -5.25 0.06 3.66
CA LYS A 31 -4.93 0.22 2.24
C LYS A 31 -3.68 1.06 2.07
N VAL A 32 -2.79 0.63 1.19
CA VAL A 32 -1.60 1.40 0.82
C VAL A 32 -1.70 1.79 -0.65
N ILE A 33 -1.53 3.08 -0.91
CA ILE A 33 -1.43 3.64 -2.25
C ILE A 33 0.01 4.09 -2.48
N GLY A 34 0.60 3.62 -3.58
CA GLY A 34 1.88 4.11 -4.07
C GLY A 34 1.64 5.01 -5.28
N TYR A 35 2.45 6.05 -5.42
CA TYR A 35 2.41 6.98 -6.55
C TYR A 35 3.72 6.93 -7.33
N TYR A 36 3.64 7.32 -8.59
CA TYR A 36 4.79 7.71 -9.40
C TYR A 36 5.19 9.15 -9.07
N GLU A 37 6.39 9.56 -9.51
CA GLU A 37 6.88 10.94 -9.31
C GLU A 37 5.97 11.98 -9.96
N ASN A 38 5.29 11.62 -11.05
CA ASN A 38 4.29 12.45 -11.72
C ASN A 38 2.94 12.56 -10.96
N GLY A 39 2.83 11.96 -9.76
CA GLY A 39 1.63 11.96 -8.93
C GLY A 39 0.55 10.96 -9.35
N GLN A 40 0.75 10.18 -10.43
CA GLN A 40 -0.20 9.14 -10.82
C GLN A 40 -0.09 7.91 -9.91
N ILE A 41 -1.19 7.17 -9.79
CA ILE A 41 -1.22 5.97 -8.95
C ILE A 41 -0.37 4.88 -9.60
N ARG A 42 0.61 4.38 -8.84
CA ARG A 42 1.47 3.27 -9.21
C ARG A 42 0.95 1.94 -8.68
N ALA A 43 0.38 1.93 -7.48
CA ALA A 43 -0.12 0.71 -6.86
C ALA A 43 -1.25 0.98 -5.86
N LYS A 44 -2.18 0.03 -5.74
CA LYS A 44 -3.17 -0.06 -4.66
C LYS A 44 -3.09 -1.45 -4.06
N SER A 45 -2.91 -1.58 -2.75
CA SER A 45 -2.82 -2.89 -2.10
C SER A 45 -3.43 -2.87 -0.70
N ASN A 46 -3.91 -4.03 -0.26
CA ASN A 46 -4.40 -4.22 1.11
C ASN A 46 -3.30 -4.85 1.96
N TRP A 47 -3.21 -4.42 3.21
CA TRP A 47 -2.19 -4.82 4.16
C TRP A 47 -2.83 -5.22 5.48
N LYS A 48 -2.27 -6.25 6.10
CA LYS A 48 -2.66 -6.76 7.40
C LYS A 48 -1.41 -7.14 8.17
N ASP A 49 -1.33 -6.70 9.42
CA ASP A 49 -0.20 -6.99 10.33
C ASP A 49 1.16 -6.63 9.72
N GLY A 50 1.20 -5.52 8.99
CA GLY A 50 2.38 -4.97 8.33
C GLY A 50 2.86 -5.75 7.10
N LYS A 51 2.04 -6.66 6.56
CA LYS A 51 2.31 -7.41 5.33
C LYS A 51 1.19 -7.20 4.32
N ARG A 52 1.49 -7.37 3.02
CA ARG A 52 0.44 -7.38 1.99
C ARG A 52 -0.48 -8.58 2.21
N ASN A 53 -1.78 -8.37 2.04
CA ASN A 53 -2.80 -9.38 2.28
C ASN A 53 -3.96 -9.21 1.29
N GLY A 54 -4.24 -10.23 0.49
CA GLY A 54 -5.28 -10.18 -0.54
C GLY A 54 -4.74 -9.66 -1.85
N GLU A 55 -5.48 -8.79 -2.54
CA GLU A 55 -5.10 -8.32 -3.88
C GLU A 55 -4.35 -6.98 -3.85
N GLY A 56 -3.33 -6.88 -4.69
CA GLY A 56 -2.68 -5.64 -5.08
C GLY A 56 -2.75 -5.41 -6.58
N ILE A 57 -3.16 -4.21 -6.98
CA ILE A 57 -3.23 -3.76 -8.38
C ILE A 57 -2.09 -2.80 -8.61
N TYR A 58 -1.33 -3.03 -9.68
CA TYR A 58 -0.23 -2.20 -10.13
C TYR A 58 -0.59 -1.58 -11.47
N TYR A 59 -0.17 -0.33 -11.66
CA TYR A 59 -0.47 0.44 -12.85
C TYR A 59 0.83 0.86 -13.54
N TYR A 60 0.79 1.09 -14.84
CA TYR A 60 1.80 1.86 -15.56
C TYR A 60 1.59 3.37 -15.33
N GLU A 61 2.58 4.19 -15.68
CA GLU A 61 2.50 5.65 -15.62
C GLU A 61 1.44 6.27 -16.55
N ASN A 62 0.82 5.49 -17.42
CA ASN A 62 -0.31 5.92 -18.25
C ASN A 62 -1.67 5.57 -17.60
N GLY A 63 -1.66 5.04 -16.38
CA GLY A 63 -2.86 4.63 -15.64
C GLY A 63 -3.43 3.27 -16.02
N GLN A 64 -2.90 2.58 -17.03
CA GLN A 64 -3.34 1.23 -17.40
C GLN A 64 -2.88 0.20 -16.36
N ILE A 65 -3.70 -0.82 -16.13
CA ILE A 65 -3.34 -1.92 -15.23
C ILE A 65 -2.12 -2.64 -15.82
N LYS A 66 -1.06 -2.68 -15.03
CA LYS A 66 0.17 -3.40 -15.32
C LYS A 66 0.10 -4.84 -14.86
N ASP A 67 -0.38 -5.04 -13.64
CA ASP A 67 -0.40 -6.36 -13.00
C ASP A 67 -1.43 -6.39 -11.87
N ILE A 68 -1.94 -7.58 -11.58
CA ILE A 68 -2.80 -7.86 -10.43
C ILE A 68 -2.22 -9.08 -9.72
N LYS A 69 -1.80 -8.88 -8.46
CA LYS A 69 -1.14 -9.91 -7.67
C LYS A 69 -1.93 -10.23 -6.41
N LYS A 70 -2.03 -11.53 -6.10
CA LYS A 70 -2.58 -12.03 -4.83
C LYS A 70 -1.45 -12.35 -3.85
N PHE A 71 -1.68 -12.03 -2.58
CA PHE A 71 -0.76 -12.19 -1.45
C PHE A 71 -1.43 -12.95 -0.30
#